data_AF-A0A2P2EEA3-F1
#
_entry.id   AF-A0A2P2EEA3-F1
#
_cell.length_a   1.000
_cell.length_b   1.000
_cell.length_c   1.000
_cell.angle_alpha   90.00
_cell.angle_beta   90.00
_cell.angle_gamma   90.00
#
_symmetry.space_group_name_H-M   'P 1'
#
loop_
_entity.id
_entity.type
_entity.pdbx_description
1 polymer ?
#
loop_
_entity_poly.entity_id
_entity_poly.type
_entity_poly.pdbx_seq_one_letter_code
_entity_poly.pdbx_strand_id
1 'polypeptide(L)' 'MDLATGAHSLVPTDDLMTTNIAFGGPDMRDAYITLSSTGRLARMHWDRPGLRLNYQG' A
#
# COMPACT_ATOMS: atom_id res chain seq x y z
N MET A 1 6.70 0.56 8.81
CA MET A 1 7.11 0.37 10.21
C MET A 1 8.50 -0.22 10.21
N ASP A 2 9.44 0.42 10.90
CA ASP A 2 10.72 -0.18 11.25
C ASP A 2 10.48 -1.20 12.38
N LEU A 3 10.93 -2.44 12.20
CA LEU A 3 10.64 -3.52 13.14
C LEU A 3 11.47 -3.45 14.43
N ALA A 4 12.61 -2.76 14.42
CA ALA A 4 13.47 -2.64 15.59
C ALA A 4 13.03 -1.49 16.51
N THR A 5 12.53 -0.40 15.92
CA THR A 5 12.24 0.86 16.62
C THR A 5 10.75 1.19 16.70
N GLY A 6 9.91 0.55 15.87
CA GLY A 6 8.50 0.90 15.74
C GLY A 6 8.26 2.20 14.95
N ALA A 7 9.30 2.82 14.39
CA ALA A 7 9.17 4.04 13.61
C ALA A 7 8.22 3.83 12.40
N HIS A 8 7.32 4.78 12.15
CA HIS A 8 6.37 4.72 11.04
C HIS A 8 6.24 6.09 10.37
N SER A 9 5.80 6.09 9.13
CA SER A 9 5.52 7.28 8.32
C SER A 9 4.05 7.31 7.94
N LEU A 10 3.46 8.50 7.90
CA LEU A 10 2.13 8.73 7.35
C LEU A 10 2.25 9.04 5.85
N VAL A 11 1.45 8.36 5.03
CA VAL A 11 1.29 8.68 3.60
C VAL A 11 -0.14 9.16 3.39
N PRO A 12 -0.37 10.46 3.10
CA PRO A 12 -1.70 10.98 2.81
C PRO A 12 -2.26 10.37 1.52
N THR A 13 -3.52 9.93 1.57
CA THR A 13 -4.23 9.30 0.44
C THR A 13 -5.36 10.15 -0.13
N ASP A 14 -5.59 11.35 0.45
CA ASP A 14 -6.68 12.26 0.08
C ASP A 14 -8.08 11.59 0.18
N ASP A 15 -8.28 10.79 1.23
CA ASP A 15 -9.57 10.19 1.58
C ASP A 15 -9.73 10.10 3.11
N LEU A 16 -10.94 10.34 3.60
CA LEU A 16 -11.26 10.27 5.03
C LEU A 16 -11.24 8.83 5.57
N MET A 17 -11.45 7.82 4.70
CA MET A 17 -11.56 6.41 5.09
C MET A 17 -10.78 5.50 4.13
N THR A 18 -9.45 5.49 4.30
CA THR A 18 -8.57 4.48 3.68
C THR A 18 -8.74 3.13 4.37
N THR A 19 -9.05 2.07 3.62
CA THR A 19 -9.51 0.80 4.22
C THR A 19 -8.65 -0.43 3.91
N ASN A 20 -7.99 -0.48 2.75
CA ASN A 20 -7.18 -1.63 2.33
C ASN A 20 -6.00 -1.17 1.48
N ILE A 21 -4.96 -1.98 1.44
CA ILE A 21 -3.80 -1.84 0.57
C ILE A 21 -3.35 -3.23 0.09
N ALA A 22 -3.07 -3.34 -1.20
CA ALA A 22 -2.43 -4.51 -1.83
C ALA A 22 -1.27 -4.07 -2.72
N PHE A 23 -0.33 -4.99 -2.95
CA PHE A 23 0.89 -4.71 -3.72
C PHE A 23 0.97 -5.56 -4.99
N GLY A 24 1.49 -4.98 -6.07
CA GLY A 24 1.72 -5.66 -7.33
C GLY A 24 2.76 -4.94 -8.19
N GLY A 25 2.69 -5.13 -9.50
CA GLY A 25 3.67 -4.60 -10.45
C GLY A 25 4.95 -5.45 -10.52
N PRO A 26 5.84 -5.18 -11.51
CA PRO A 26 7.02 -6.02 -11.77
C PRO A 26 8.03 -6.09 -10.61
N ASP A 27 8.07 -5.05 -9.78
CA ASP A 27 8.98 -4.91 -8.64
C ASP A 27 8.25 -4.98 -7.28
N MET A 28 6.97 -5.37 -7.29
CA MET A 28 6.09 -5.40 -6.11
C MET A 28 5.91 -4.03 -5.41
N ARG A 29 6.18 -2.91 -6.10
CA ARG A 29 6.05 -1.55 -5.52
C ARG A 29 4.83 -0.78 -5.97
N ASP A 30 3.97 -1.34 -6.82
CA ASP A 30 2.67 -0.72 -7.09
C ASP A 30 1.71 -0.99 -5.93
N ALA A 31 1.41 0.03 -5.13
CA ALA A 31 0.40 -0.02 -4.10
C ALA A 31 -0.97 0.35 -4.68
N TYR A 32 -1.95 -0.55 -4.49
CA TYR A 32 -3.36 -0.34 -4.81
C TYR A 32 -4.12 -0.12 -3.51
N ILE A 33 -4.83 1.00 -3.39
CA ILE A 33 -5.38 1.48 -2.12
C ILE A 33 -6.87 1.78 -2.30
N THR A 34 -7.72 1.20 -1.43
CA THR A 34 -9.16 1.44 -1.45
C THR A 34 -9.53 2.64 -0.57
N LEU A 35 -10.24 3.60 -1.17
CA LEU A 35 -10.62 4.88 -0.58
C LEU A 35 -12.14 4.88 -0.39
N SER A 36 -12.63 4.43 0.78
CA SER A 36 -14.04 4.09 0.97
C SER A 36 -14.95 5.31 1.11
N SER A 37 -14.46 6.47 1.56
CA SER A 37 -15.31 7.67 1.62
C SER A 37 -15.65 8.20 0.22
N THR A 38 -14.73 8.09 -0.73
CA THR A 38 -14.95 8.51 -2.13
C THR A 38 -15.31 7.38 -3.09
N GLY A 39 -15.15 6.11 -2.69
CA GLY A 39 -15.35 4.95 -3.56
C GLY A 39 -14.28 4.76 -4.63
N ARG A 40 -13.11 5.42 -4.48
CA ARG A 40 -12.02 5.39 -5.47
C ARG A 40 -11.03 4.25 -5.18
N LEU A 41 -10.36 3.79 -6.24
CA LEU A 41 -9.16 2.96 -6.16
C LEU A 41 -7.97 3.81 -6.60
N ALA A 42 -7.03 4.06 -5.69
CA ALA A 42 -5.80 4.77 -5.98
C ALA A 42 -4.67 3.78 -6.31
N ARG A 43 -3.72 4.23 -7.13
CA ARG A 43 -2.47 3.51 -7.41
C ARG A 43 -1.29 4.46 -7.26
N MET A 44 -0.25 4.05 -6.54
CA MET A 44 1.00 4.80 -6.44
C MET A 44 2.21 3.87 -6.31
N HIS A 45 3.39 4.40 -6.59
CA HIS A 45 4.64 3.71 -6.26
C HIS A 45 4.90 3.79 -4.76
N TRP A 46 5.32 2.67 -4.15
CA TRP A 46 5.57 2.55 -2.72
C TRP A 46 7.06 2.39 -2.41
N ASP A 47 7.50 2.99 -1.30
CA ASP A 47 8.92 3.03 -0.91
C ASP A 47 9.55 1.65 -0.63
N ARG A 48 8.72 0.65 -0.34
CA ARG A 48 9.15 -0.72 -0.05
C ARG A 48 8.31 -1.71 -0.87
N PRO A 49 8.90 -2.79 -1.40
CA PRO A 49 8.12 -3.80 -2.11
C PRO A 49 7.17 -4.52 -1.15
N GLY A 50 6.02 -4.94 -1.66
CA GLY A 50 5.15 -5.89 -0.98
C GLY A 50 5.82 -7.25 -0.78
N LEU A 51 5.26 -8.04 0.13
CA LEU A 51 5.74 -9.41 0.37
C LEU A 51 5.49 -10.30 -0.85
N ARG A 52 6.35 -11.30 -1.06
CA ARG A 52 6.14 -12.36 -2.04
C ARG A 52 4.80 -13.05 -1.75
N LEU A 53 3.93 -13.15 -2.75
CA LEU A 53 2.65 -13.84 -2.59
C LEU A 53 2.85 -15.35 -2.67
N ASN A 54 1.95 -16.08 -2.01
CA ASN A 54 1.99 -17.55 -1.93
C ASN A 54 1.93 -18.24 -3.30
N TYR A 55 1.40 -17.58 -4.32
CA TYR A 55 1.18 -18.13 -5.68
C TYR A 55 1.82 -17.28 -6.79
N GLN A 56 2.85 -16.51 -6.47
CA GLN A 56 3.69 -15.84 -7.47
C GLN A 56 4.78 -16.80 -7.95
N GLY A 57 4.59 -17.34 -9.15
CA GLY A 57 5.54 -18.22 -9.85
C GLY A 57 6.81 -17.50 -10.26
#